data_AF-A0A256WJ64-F1
#
_entry.id   AF-A0A256WJ64-F1
#
_cell.length_a   1.000
_cell.length_b   1.000
_cell.length_c   1.000
_cell.angle_alpha   90.00
_cell.angle_beta   90.00
_cell.angle_gamma   90.00
#
_symmetry.space_group_name_H-M   'P 1'
#
loop_
_entity.id
_entity.type
_entity.pdbx_description
1 polymer ?
#
loop_
_entity_poly.entity_id
_entity_poly.type
_entity_poly.pdbx_seq_one_letter_code
_entity_poly.pdbx_strand_id
1 'polypeptide(L)'
;MKLKKAVAILSMGAFLTVSGIGLTSCTSTLTPEQLAELSTLRKETRSLNKSLETTKTDLGEINRELDAQQSKLDDCNERQQFVKDKLDKWPNIWPDWTPAPPVAPELNEVK
;
A
#
# COMPACT_ATOMS: atom_id res chain seq x y z
N MET A 1 64.72 -18.72 28.98
CA MET A 1 64.43 -17.29 29.24
C MET A 1 64.67 -16.33 28.06
N LYS A 2 64.91 -16.79 26.82
CA LYS A 2 65.19 -15.89 25.68
C LYS A 2 63.95 -15.50 24.85
N LEU A 3 62.87 -16.28 24.87
CA LEU A 3 61.62 -15.94 24.17
C LEU A 3 60.85 -14.77 24.80
N LYS A 4 60.94 -14.60 26.13
CA LYS A 4 60.20 -13.54 26.85
C LYS A 4 60.69 -12.12 26.49
N LYS A 5 61.95 -11.99 26.04
CA LYS A 5 62.53 -10.69 25.63
C LYS A 5 62.16 -10.30 24.19
N ALA A 6 61.86 -11.27 23.32
CA ALA A 6 61.46 -11.00 21.94
C ALA A 6 60.01 -10.47 21.84
N VAL A 7 59.11 -10.97 22.70
CA VAL A 7 57.70 -10.54 22.74
C VAL A 7 57.55 -9.10 23.26
N ALA A 8 58.40 -8.67 24.20
CA ALA A 8 58.36 -7.32 24.77
C ALA A 8 58.83 -6.22 23.79
N ILE A 9 59.67 -6.55 22.82
CA ILE A 9 60.18 -5.57 21.82
C ILE A 9 59.18 -5.42 20.67
N LEU A 10 58.46 -6.49 20.32
CA LEU A 10 57.47 -6.49 19.25
C LEU A 10 56.17 -5.77 19.65
N SER A 11 55.84 -5.70 20.95
CA SER A 11 54.67 -4.96 21.45
C SER A 11 54.84 -3.43 21.51
N MET A 12 56.08 -2.93 21.49
CA MET A 12 56.35 -1.49 21.60
C MET A 12 56.53 -0.80 20.24
N GLY A 13 56.87 -1.56 19.19
CA GLY A 13 56.92 -1.06 17.81
C GLY A 13 55.57 -0.98 17.10
N ALA A 14 54.57 -1.74 17.56
CA ALA A 14 53.24 -1.80 16.94
C ALA A 14 52.29 -0.67 17.36
N PHE A 15 52.60 0.07 18.43
CA PHE A 15 51.76 1.17 18.92
C PHE A 15 52.09 2.52 18.26
N LEU A 16 53.31 2.70 17.73
CA LEU A 16 53.74 3.97 17.14
C LEU A 16 53.33 4.17 15.68
N THR A 17 52.93 3.12 14.97
CA THR A 17 52.50 3.22 13.56
C THR A 17 51.01 3.55 13.40
N VAL A 18 50.20 3.40 14.45
CA VAL A 18 48.75 3.71 14.41
C VAL A 18 48.45 5.17 14.78
N SER A 19 49.33 5.86 15.51
CA SER A 19 49.10 7.25 15.94
C SER A 19 49.35 8.32 14.85
N GLY A 20 49.91 7.97 13.69
CA GLY A 20 50.28 8.94 12.65
C GLY A 20 49.18 9.26 11.62
N ILE A 21 48.11 8.47 11.55
CA ILE A 21 47.08 8.59 10.49
C ILE A 21 45.87 9.43 10.98
N GLY A 22 45.82 9.80 12.27
CA GLY A 22 44.65 10.46 12.87
C GLY A 22 44.57 11.98 12.77
N LEU A 23 45.62 12.68 12.29
CA LEU A 23 45.68 14.16 12.35
C LEU A 23 45.55 14.89 11.01
N THR A 24 45.41 14.18 9.87
CA THR A 24 45.15 14.80 8.56
C THR A 24 43.67 14.81 8.15
N SER A 25 42.76 14.28 8.98
CA SER A 25 41.33 14.16 8.64
C SER A 25 40.43 15.30 9.16
N CYS A 26 40.98 16.45 9.53
CA CYS A 26 40.19 17.60 10.03
C CYS A 26 40.28 18.88 9.19
N THR A 27 40.56 18.79 7.89
CA THR A 27 40.20 19.86 6.94
C THR A 27 39.56 19.24 5.70
N SER A 28 38.25 18.99 5.81
CA SER A 28 37.42 18.46 4.72
C SER A 28 36.87 19.63 3.90
N THR A 29 37.72 20.30 3.13
CA THR A 29 37.25 21.08 1.98
C THR A 29 36.77 20.08 0.94
N LEU A 30 35.46 19.90 0.80
CA LEU A 30 34.86 19.07 -0.25
C LEU A 30 35.46 19.46 -1.60
N THR A 31 35.91 18.47 -2.37
CA THR A 31 36.39 18.71 -3.73
C THR A 31 35.20 19.11 -4.63
N PRO A 32 35.44 19.88 -5.70
CA PRO A 32 34.37 20.27 -6.63
C PRO A 32 33.64 19.06 -7.25
N GLU A 33 34.36 17.94 -7.46
CA GLU A 33 33.80 16.64 -7.85
C GLU A 33 32.75 16.12 -6.85
N GLN A 34 33.08 16.11 -5.55
CA GLN A 34 32.15 15.67 -4.51
C GLN A 34 30.91 16.57 -4.39
N LEU A 35 31.05 17.86 -4.65
CA LEU A 35 29.91 18.78 -4.70
C LEU A 35 29.00 18.52 -5.92
N ALA A 36 29.60 18.21 -7.07
CA ALA A 36 28.86 17.84 -8.28
C ALA A 36 28.10 16.54 -8.07
N GLU A 37 28.75 15.50 -7.54
CA GLU A 37 28.13 14.21 -7.20
C GLU A 37 26.96 14.41 -6.22
N LEU A 38 27.16 15.18 -5.15
CA LEU A 38 26.11 15.46 -4.17
C LEU A 38 24.93 16.21 -4.80
N SER A 39 25.18 17.12 -5.74
CA SER A 39 24.12 17.79 -6.50
C SER A 39 23.31 16.83 -7.37
N THR A 40 23.96 15.84 -7.98
CA THR A 40 23.32 14.79 -8.78
C THR A 40 22.47 13.88 -7.90
N LEU A 41 23.02 13.38 -6.78
CA LEU A 41 22.26 12.57 -5.82
C LEU A 41 21.03 13.30 -5.27
N ARG A 42 21.13 14.62 -5.03
CA ARG A 42 19.97 15.43 -4.62
C ARG A 42 18.90 15.52 -5.71
N LYS A 43 19.30 15.63 -6.98
CA LYS A 43 18.35 15.63 -8.11
C LYS A 43 17.68 14.26 -8.26
N GLU A 44 18.44 13.19 -8.16
CA GLU A 44 17.92 11.82 -8.18
C GLU A 44 16.93 11.60 -7.04
N THR A 45 17.29 11.96 -5.81
CA THR A 45 16.39 11.85 -4.64
C THR A 45 15.06 12.59 -4.87
N ARG A 46 15.10 13.80 -5.43
CA ARG A 46 13.88 14.55 -5.77
C ARG A 46 13.06 13.87 -6.86
N SER A 47 13.72 13.33 -7.88
CA SER A 47 13.07 12.58 -8.96
C SER A 47 12.39 11.33 -8.43
N LEU A 48 13.09 10.53 -7.63
CA LEU A 48 12.55 9.32 -7.01
C LEU A 48 11.36 9.65 -6.08
N ASN A 49 11.46 10.70 -5.26
CA ASN A 49 10.33 11.12 -4.42
C ASN A 49 9.12 11.54 -5.24
N LYS A 50 9.33 12.23 -6.36
CA LYS A 50 8.23 12.59 -7.26
C LYS A 50 7.58 11.34 -7.87
N SER A 51 8.39 10.40 -8.35
CA SER A 51 7.89 9.13 -8.88
C SER A 51 7.11 8.34 -7.81
N LEU A 52 7.60 8.30 -6.57
CA LEU A 52 6.93 7.64 -5.46
C LEU A 52 5.55 8.26 -5.19
N GLU A 53 5.46 9.58 -5.17
CA GLU A 53 4.18 10.28 -4.94
C GLU A 53 3.19 10.04 -6.09
N THR A 54 3.66 10.04 -7.34
CA THR A 54 2.84 9.65 -8.49
C THR A 54 2.35 8.22 -8.36
N THR A 55 3.23 7.25 -8.12
CA THR A 55 2.83 5.84 -7.96
C THR A 55 1.86 5.64 -6.80
N LYS A 56 2.01 6.38 -5.70
CA LYS A 56 1.07 6.34 -4.58
C LYS A 56 -0.31 6.87 -4.96
N THR A 57 -0.35 7.93 -5.75
CA THR A 57 -1.60 8.50 -6.29
C THR A 57 -2.29 7.49 -7.22
N ASP A 58 -1.54 6.93 -8.17
CA ASP A 58 -2.04 5.94 -9.14
C ASP A 58 -2.57 4.70 -8.41
N LEU A 59 -1.86 4.21 -7.39
CA LEU A 59 -2.31 3.09 -6.56
C LEU A 59 -3.64 3.42 -5.86
N GLY A 60 -3.78 4.63 -5.33
CA GLY A 60 -5.03 5.09 -4.72
C GLY A 60 -6.20 5.14 -5.69
N GLU A 61 -5.96 5.54 -6.95
CA GLU A 61 -6.97 5.56 -8.01
C GLU A 61 -7.36 4.14 -8.42
N ILE A 62 -6.38 3.28 -8.70
CA ILE A 62 -6.60 1.87 -9.07
C ILE A 62 -7.40 1.14 -7.99
N ASN A 63 -7.09 1.35 -6.70
CA ASN A 63 -7.84 0.72 -5.62
C ASN A 63 -9.32 1.16 -5.60
N ARG A 64 -9.60 2.45 -5.85
CA ARG A 64 -10.98 2.95 -5.93
C ARG A 64 -11.72 2.35 -7.11
N GLU A 65 -11.06 2.21 -8.25
CA GLU A 65 -11.65 1.56 -9.42
C GLU A 65 -11.95 0.09 -9.14
N LEU A 66 -11.03 -0.62 -8.48
CA LEU A 66 -11.21 -2.01 -8.08
C LEU A 66 -12.41 -2.17 -7.16
N ASP A 67 -12.51 -1.35 -6.11
CA ASP A 67 -13.63 -1.36 -5.17
C ASP A 67 -14.97 -1.09 -5.89
N ALA A 68 -14.99 -0.14 -6.81
CA ALA A 68 -16.18 0.18 -7.59
C ALA A 68 -16.58 -0.97 -8.54
N GLN A 69 -15.61 -1.68 -9.14
CA GLN A 69 -15.89 -2.84 -9.98
C GLN A 69 -16.36 -4.04 -9.15
N GLN A 70 -15.77 -4.25 -7.98
CA GLN A 70 -16.20 -5.31 -7.07
C GLN A 70 -17.64 -5.10 -6.63
N SER A 71 -18.01 -3.87 -6.24
CA SER A 71 -19.40 -3.55 -5.88
C SER A 71 -20.38 -3.79 -7.03
N LYS A 72 -20.00 -3.49 -8.28
CA LYS A 72 -20.82 -3.78 -9.47
C LYS A 72 -20.98 -5.29 -9.71
N LEU A 73 -19.92 -6.07 -9.50
CA LEU A 73 -19.98 -7.53 -9.62
C LEU A 73 -20.90 -8.13 -8.55
N ASP A 74 -20.83 -7.63 -7.33
CA ASP A 74 -21.68 -8.09 -6.23
C ASP A 74 -23.17 -7.81 -6.53
N ASP A 75 -23.52 -6.60 -6.99
CA ASP A 75 -24.89 -6.26 -7.43
C ASP A 75 -25.36 -7.15 -8.58
N CYS A 76 -24.51 -7.38 -9.58
CA CYS A 76 -24.84 -8.24 -10.71
C CYS A 76 -25.13 -9.68 -10.26
N ASN A 77 -24.31 -10.22 -9.36
CA ASN A 77 -24.47 -11.56 -8.80
C ASN A 77 -25.73 -11.67 -7.95
N GLU A 78 -26.03 -10.69 -7.10
CA GLU A 78 -27.25 -10.65 -6.30
C GLU A 78 -28.50 -10.66 -7.20
N ARG A 79 -28.51 -9.81 -8.23
CA ARG A 79 -29.61 -9.75 -9.20
C ARG A 79 -29.75 -11.05 -9.99
N GLN A 80 -28.64 -11.67 -10.37
CA GLN A 80 -28.65 -12.95 -11.05
C GLN A 80 -29.24 -14.05 -10.15
N GLN A 81 -28.84 -14.11 -8.88
CA GLN A 81 -29.38 -15.06 -7.91
C GLN A 81 -30.87 -14.83 -7.68
N PHE A 82 -31.29 -13.57 -7.50
CA PHE A 82 -32.70 -13.22 -7.37
C PHE A 82 -33.53 -13.73 -8.55
N VAL A 83 -33.07 -13.50 -9.80
CA VAL A 83 -33.79 -13.97 -10.98
C VAL A 83 -33.84 -15.50 -11.04
N LYS A 84 -32.73 -16.19 -10.74
CA LYS A 84 -32.70 -17.66 -10.67
C LYS A 84 -33.69 -18.20 -9.65
N ASP A 85 -33.69 -17.66 -8.43
CA ASP A 85 -34.60 -18.05 -7.36
C ASP A 85 -36.08 -17.88 -7.73
N LYS A 86 -36.40 -16.85 -8.53
CA LYS A 86 -37.76 -16.61 -9.02
C LYS A 86 -38.12 -17.53 -10.19
N LEU A 87 -37.19 -17.79 -11.10
CA LEU A 87 -37.40 -18.74 -12.19
C LEU A 87 -37.61 -20.16 -11.68
N ASP A 88 -36.87 -20.58 -10.65
CA ASP A 88 -37.01 -21.92 -10.05
C ASP A 88 -38.38 -22.12 -9.40
N LYS A 89 -39.04 -21.03 -8.98
CA LYS A 89 -40.39 -21.02 -8.41
C LYS A 89 -41.49 -20.80 -9.46
N TRP A 90 -41.13 -20.65 -10.73
CA TRP A 90 -42.10 -20.46 -11.81
C TRP A 90 -42.91 -21.75 -12.09
N PRO A 91 -44.23 -21.68 -12.38
CA PRO A 91 -45.08 -20.49 -12.50
C PRO A 91 -45.68 -19.98 -11.19
N ASN A 92 -45.58 -20.71 -10.09
CA ASN A 92 -46.15 -20.31 -8.79
C ASN A 92 -45.13 -19.57 -7.92
N ILE A 93 -44.79 -18.34 -8.33
CA ILE A 93 -43.85 -17.47 -7.61
C ILE A 93 -44.45 -16.81 -6.34
N TRP A 94 -45.75 -17.00 -6.09
CA TRP A 94 -46.46 -16.49 -4.92
C TRP A 94 -47.45 -17.53 -4.36
N PRO A 95 -46.96 -18.60 -3.71
CA PRO A 95 -47.81 -19.67 -3.20
C PRO A 95 -48.78 -19.21 -2.09
N ASP A 96 -48.45 -18.12 -1.39
CA ASP A 96 -49.22 -17.61 -0.25
C ASP A 96 -50.02 -16.33 -0.56
N TRP A 97 -50.04 -15.86 -1.82
CA TRP A 97 -50.85 -14.69 -2.18
C TRP A 97 -52.31 -15.10 -2.38
N THR A 98 -53.19 -14.62 -1.51
CA THR A 98 -54.64 -14.73 -1.67
C THR A 98 -55.18 -13.33 -1.92
N PRO A 99 -55.87 -13.04 -3.04
CA PRO A 99 -56.41 -11.71 -3.28
C PRO A 99 -57.42 -11.34 -2.19
N ALA A 100 -57.39 -10.09 -1.74
CA ALA A 100 -58.42 -9.58 -0.85
C ALA A 100 -59.79 -9.67 -1.55
N PRO A 101 -60.85 -10.16 -0.87
CA PRO A 101 -62.17 -10.23 -1.46
C PRO A 101 -62.63 -8.82 -1.88
N PRO A 102 -63.31 -8.69 -3.03
CA PRO A 102 -63.80 -7.39 -3.48
C PRO A 102 -64.73 -6.81 -2.41
N VAL A 103 -64.45 -5.58 -1.97
CA VAL A 103 -65.32 -4.85 -1.04
C VAL A 103 -66.63 -4.58 -1.78
N ALA A 104 -67.69 -5.27 -1.38
CA ALA A 104 -69.03 -5.00 -1.91
C ALA A 104 -69.41 -3.55 -1.54
N PRO A 105 -69.98 -2.76 -2.47
CA PRO A 105 -70.42 -1.40 -2.14
C PRO A 105 -71.47 -1.47 -1.03
N GLU A 106 -71.20 -0.82 0.11
CA GLU A 106 -72.19 -0.65 1.17
C GLU A 106 -73.41 0.07 0.59
N LEU A 107 -74.54 -0.65 0.51
CA LEU A 107 -75.84 -0.06 0.25
C LEU A 107 -76.18 0.82 1.45
N ASN A 108 -75.88 2.12 1.34
CA ASN A 108 -76.35 3.11 2.28
C ASN A 108 -77.88 3.10 2.26
N GLU A 109 -78.48 2.43 3.25
CA GLU A 109 -79.92 2.53 3.52
C GLU A 109 -80.22 3.98 3.91
N VAL A 110 -80.84 4.70 2.98
CA VAL A 110 -81.38 6.04 3.22
C VAL A 110 -82.52 5.88 4.23
N LYS A 111 -82.28 6.35 5.46
CA LYS A 111 -83.25 6.37 6.55
C LYS A 111 -84.20 7.57 6.43
#